data_AF-A0A2A9FY15-F1
#
_entry.id   AF-A0A2A9FY15-F1
#
_cell.length_a   1.000
_cell.length_b   1.000
_cell.length_c   1.000
_cell.angle_alpha   90.00
_cell.angle_beta   90.00
_cell.angle_gamma   90.00
#
_symmetry.space_group_name_H-M   'P 1'
#
loop_
_entity.id
_entity.type
_entity.pdbx_description
1 polymer ?
#
loop_
_entity_poly.entity_id
_entity_poly.type
_entity_poly.pdbx_seq_one_letter_code
_entity_poly.pdbx_strand_id
1 'polypeptide(L)'
;MTYDELIPVRDEVLSSIKMTNHRDKVVASCMARILGITDDIQILLISRQYSSLEILMRSVLETYIELKCLLEDESYIEKFDLNCQLEERKYYKQFKPDNPFYSGVSQEKVESILASIPNKKPMAVFDKFKKVNEVDAYNTLYAHFCRFSHGGLQALASKHFDDNNVVIQKSPSKESMKFIEESSFNVVIATLFETSLYFKASEDLTNQIASLKIEYA
;
A
#
# COMPACT_ATOMS: atom_id res chain seq x y z
N MET A 1 -22.90 -3.26 -0.77
CA MET A 1 -22.15 -4.02 -1.77
C MET A 1 -21.15 -4.90 -1.04
N THR A 2 -21.00 -6.16 -1.41
CA THR A 2 -19.98 -7.06 -0.84
C THR A 2 -18.67 -6.96 -1.61
N TYR A 3 -17.58 -7.45 -1.03
CA TYR A 3 -16.31 -7.57 -1.74
C TYR A 3 -16.41 -8.43 -3.00
N ASP A 4 -17.20 -9.52 -2.94
CA ASP A 4 -17.42 -10.40 -4.08
C ASP A 4 -18.11 -9.69 -5.26
N GLU A 5 -18.96 -8.70 -4.98
CA GLU A 5 -19.62 -7.89 -6.01
C GLU A 5 -18.65 -6.92 -6.71
N LEU A 6 -17.51 -6.58 -6.09
CA LEU A 6 -16.46 -5.77 -6.74
C LEU A 6 -15.57 -6.57 -7.70
N ILE A 7 -15.42 -7.88 -7.47
CA ILE A 7 -14.46 -8.71 -8.22
C ILE A 7 -14.70 -8.63 -9.74
N PRO A 8 -15.93 -8.76 -10.26
CA PRO A 8 -16.16 -8.64 -11.70
C PRO A 8 -15.76 -7.27 -12.26
N VAL A 9 -16.08 -6.18 -11.53
CA VAL A 9 -15.75 -4.81 -11.94
C VAL A 9 -14.23 -4.61 -11.96
N ARG A 10 -13.54 -5.08 -10.92
CA ARG A 10 -12.07 -5.07 -10.82
C ARG A 10 -11.43 -5.79 -12.01
N ASP A 11 -11.89 -6.99 -12.32
CA ASP A 11 -11.33 -7.82 -13.39
C ASP A 11 -11.57 -7.18 -14.76
N GLU A 12 -12.73 -6.56 -14.97
CA GLU A 12 -13.03 -5.78 -16.17
C GLU A 12 -12.08 -4.59 -16.32
N VAL A 13 -11.86 -3.80 -15.26
CA VAL A 13 -10.90 -2.68 -15.27
C VAL A 13 -9.51 -3.21 -15.63
N LEU A 14 -9.02 -4.25 -14.96
CA LEU A 14 -7.71 -4.84 -15.23
C LEU A 14 -7.56 -5.28 -16.69
N SER A 15 -8.59 -5.89 -17.27
CA SER A 15 -8.58 -6.33 -18.66
C SER A 15 -8.54 -5.19 -19.68
N SER A 16 -9.00 -4.00 -19.29
CA SER A 16 -9.03 -2.81 -20.16
C SER A 16 -7.68 -2.07 -20.22
N ILE A 17 -6.79 -2.31 -19.26
CA ILE A 17 -5.53 -1.56 -19.12
C ILE A 17 -4.59 -1.86 -20.29
N LYS A 18 -4.11 -0.80 -20.93
CA LYS A 18 -3.07 -0.86 -21.95
C LYS A 18 -1.87 -0.04 -21.49
N MET A 19 -0.78 -0.72 -21.15
CA MET A 19 0.46 -0.08 -20.72
C MET A 19 1.35 0.24 -21.93
N THR A 20 1.73 1.50 -22.09
CA THR A 20 2.52 1.97 -23.24
C THR A 20 3.91 2.47 -22.86
N ASN A 21 4.09 2.90 -21.61
CA ASN A 21 5.34 3.49 -21.12
C ASN A 21 5.69 2.97 -19.71
N HIS A 22 6.81 3.44 -19.15
CA HIS A 22 7.27 3.05 -17.80
C HIS A 22 6.29 3.47 -16.71
N ARG A 23 5.78 4.71 -16.75
CA ARG A 23 4.80 5.22 -15.78
C ARG A 23 3.54 4.36 -15.76
N ASP A 24 3.01 3.97 -16.92
CA ASP A 24 1.83 3.11 -17.02
C ASP A 24 2.04 1.77 -16.30
N LYS A 25 3.22 1.16 -16.44
CA LYS A 25 3.57 -0.09 -15.75
C LYS A 25 3.63 0.10 -14.25
N VAL A 26 4.20 1.20 -13.78
CA VAL A 26 4.27 1.50 -12.33
C VAL A 26 2.88 1.78 -11.77
N VAL A 27 2.05 2.58 -12.46
CA VAL A 27 0.64 2.84 -12.10
C VAL A 27 -0.14 1.53 -11.99
N ALA A 28 -0.07 0.68 -13.02
CA ALA A 28 -0.74 -0.62 -13.00
C ALA A 28 -0.20 -1.55 -11.89
N SER A 29 1.09 -1.49 -11.59
CA SER A 29 1.71 -2.27 -10.49
C SER A 29 1.26 -1.79 -9.11
N CYS A 30 1.15 -0.48 -8.89
CA CYS A 30 0.59 0.09 -7.66
C CYS A 30 -0.86 -0.35 -7.47
N MET A 31 -1.68 -0.26 -8.52
CA MET A 31 -3.05 -0.77 -8.52
C MET A 31 -3.10 -2.27 -8.16
N ALA A 32 -2.35 -3.11 -8.87
CA ALA A 32 -2.31 -4.55 -8.61
C ALA A 32 -1.88 -4.88 -7.17
N ARG A 33 -0.91 -4.13 -6.62
CA ARG A 33 -0.47 -4.27 -5.22
C ARG A 33 -1.58 -3.92 -4.23
N ILE A 34 -2.30 -2.82 -4.45
CA ILE A 34 -3.42 -2.40 -3.58
C ILE A 34 -4.52 -3.48 -3.58
N LEU A 35 -4.90 -3.95 -4.77
CA LEU A 35 -5.91 -4.99 -4.93
C LEU A 35 -5.46 -6.31 -4.27
N GLY A 36 -4.24 -6.75 -4.53
CA GLY A 36 -3.71 -8.01 -3.96
C GLY A 36 -3.61 -7.99 -2.44
N ILE A 37 -3.11 -6.89 -1.83
CA ILE A 37 -3.08 -6.79 -0.36
C ILE A 37 -4.51 -6.70 0.21
N THR A 38 -5.45 -6.09 -0.51
CA THR A 38 -6.85 -6.06 -0.05
C THR A 38 -7.50 -7.44 -0.14
N ASP A 39 -7.23 -8.24 -1.17
CA ASP A 39 -7.63 -9.65 -1.22
C ASP A 39 -7.07 -10.42 0.00
N ASP A 40 -5.80 -10.21 0.36
CA ASP A 40 -5.19 -10.82 1.55
C ASP A 40 -5.92 -10.39 2.84
N ILE A 41 -6.27 -9.11 2.97
CA ILE A 41 -7.04 -8.59 4.10
C ILE A 41 -8.39 -9.29 4.22
N GLN A 42 -9.11 -9.48 3.11
CA GLN A 42 -10.41 -10.16 3.11
C GLN A 42 -10.27 -11.63 3.54
N ILE A 43 -9.26 -12.34 3.04
CA ILE A 43 -8.96 -13.71 3.46
C ILE A 43 -8.68 -13.78 4.97
N LEU A 44 -7.93 -12.82 5.51
CA LEU A 44 -7.62 -12.75 6.94
C LEU A 44 -8.85 -12.43 7.78
N LEU A 45 -9.73 -11.52 7.33
CA LEU A 45 -11.00 -11.22 7.99
C LEU A 45 -11.89 -12.49 8.08
N ILE A 46 -12.04 -13.22 6.97
CA ILE A 46 -12.83 -14.48 6.90
C ILE A 46 -12.21 -15.56 7.78
N SER A 47 -10.88 -15.70 7.74
CA SER A 47 -10.12 -16.69 8.52
C SER A 47 -9.97 -16.31 9.99
N ARG A 48 -10.52 -15.16 10.39
CA ARG A 48 -10.45 -14.59 11.73
C ARG A 48 -9.02 -14.37 12.23
N GLN A 49 -8.13 -13.91 11.35
CA GLN A 49 -6.73 -13.62 11.65
C GLN A 49 -6.49 -12.11 11.64
N TYR A 50 -6.32 -11.49 12.81
CA TYR A 50 -6.48 -10.03 12.95
C TYR A 50 -5.21 -9.28 13.35
N SER A 51 -4.14 -10.01 13.67
CA SER A 51 -2.89 -9.42 14.20
C SER A 51 -2.16 -8.55 13.19
N SER A 52 -2.37 -8.80 11.88
CA SER A 52 -1.63 -8.12 10.81
C SER A 52 -2.45 -7.12 10.00
N LEU A 53 -3.74 -6.95 10.29
CA LEU A 53 -4.65 -6.16 9.44
C LEU A 53 -4.21 -4.69 9.31
N GLU A 54 -3.83 -4.04 10.40
CA GLU A 54 -3.36 -2.64 10.37
C GLU A 54 -2.02 -2.50 9.66
N ILE A 55 -1.16 -3.51 9.71
CA ILE A 55 0.12 -3.53 8.98
C ILE A 55 -0.16 -3.55 7.48
N LEU A 56 -1.09 -4.40 7.05
CA LEU A 56 -1.49 -4.50 5.64
C LEU A 56 -2.20 -3.22 5.18
N MET A 57 -3.14 -2.70 5.96
CA MET A 57 -3.84 -1.44 5.65
C MET A 57 -2.89 -0.25 5.55
N ARG A 58 -1.86 -0.17 6.40
CA ARG A 58 -0.80 0.84 6.25
C ARG A 58 -0.11 0.71 4.90
N SER A 59 0.28 -0.50 4.51
CA SER A 59 0.95 -0.74 3.22
C SER A 59 0.04 -0.40 2.03
N VAL A 60 -1.26 -0.71 2.13
CA VAL A 60 -2.27 -0.32 1.13
C VAL A 60 -2.31 1.20 1.00
N LEU A 61 -2.43 1.92 2.12
CA LEU A 61 -2.53 3.37 2.12
C LEU A 61 -1.26 4.06 1.59
N GLU A 62 -0.06 3.60 1.99
CA GLU A 62 1.21 4.11 1.45
C GLU A 62 1.28 3.90 -0.07
N THR A 63 0.86 2.73 -0.57
CA THR A 63 0.84 2.42 -2.00
C THR A 63 -0.19 3.28 -2.75
N TYR A 64 -1.36 3.53 -2.14
CA TYR A 64 -2.40 4.37 -2.72
C TYR A 64 -1.94 5.83 -2.85
N ILE A 65 -1.22 6.37 -1.86
CA ILE A 65 -0.65 7.72 -1.96
C ILE A 65 0.46 7.80 -3.03
N GLU A 66 1.26 6.75 -3.21
CA GLU A 66 2.20 6.68 -4.33
C GLU A 66 1.48 6.68 -5.67
N LEU A 67 0.38 5.91 -5.79
CA LEU A 67 -0.48 5.91 -6.97
C LEU A 67 -1.00 7.32 -7.26
N LYS A 68 -1.60 8.01 -6.28
CA LYS A 68 -2.08 9.39 -6.47
C LYS A 68 -0.97 10.32 -6.96
N CYS A 69 0.22 10.24 -6.36
CA CYS A 69 1.37 11.03 -6.81
C CYS A 69 1.72 10.76 -8.28
N LEU A 70 1.70 9.49 -8.69
CA LEU A 70 1.94 9.08 -10.08
C LEU A 70 0.85 9.56 -11.02
N LEU A 71 -0.42 9.60 -10.59
CA LEU A 71 -1.54 10.05 -11.43
C LEU A 71 -1.56 11.57 -11.61
N GLU A 72 -1.27 12.33 -10.55
CA GLU A 72 -1.33 13.80 -10.54
C GLU A 72 -0.09 14.49 -11.13
N ASP A 73 1.09 13.84 -11.09
CA ASP A 73 2.36 14.44 -11.53
C ASP A 73 3.15 13.46 -12.41
N GLU A 74 3.20 13.74 -13.72
CA GLU A 74 3.96 12.98 -14.71
C GLU A 74 5.44 12.83 -14.35
N SER A 75 6.06 13.86 -13.76
CA SER A 75 7.48 13.84 -13.38
C SER A 75 7.74 13.01 -12.12
N TYR A 76 6.69 12.60 -11.40
CA TYR A 76 6.85 11.85 -10.16
C TYR A 76 7.47 10.47 -10.39
N ILE A 77 7.37 9.90 -11.59
CA ILE A 77 8.02 8.63 -11.93
C ILE A 77 9.52 8.64 -11.65
N GLU A 78 10.21 9.76 -11.91
CA GLU A 78 11.64 9.90 -11.62
C GLU A 78 11.93 9.87 -10.12
N LYS A 79 11.02 10.43 -9.31
CA LYS A 79 11.13 10.41 -7.84
C LYS A 79 10.82 9.03 -7.29
N PHE A 80 9.88 8.31 -7.89
CA PHE A 80 9.56 6.93 -7.56
C PHE A 80 10.79 6.03 -7.79
N ASP A 81 11.39 6.09 -8.98
CA ASP A 81 12.59 5.33 -9.32
C ASP A 81 13.76 5.69 -8.41
N LEU A 82 13.95 6.98 -8.10
CA LEU A 82 14.96 7.43 -7.16
C LEU A 82 14.75 6.85 -5.75
N ASN A 83 13.51 6.83 -5.23
CA ASN A 83 13.22 6.26 -3.92
C ASN A 83 13.56 4.76 -3.87
N CYS A 84 13.26 4.00 -4.94
CA CYS A 84 13.65 2.59 -5.06
C CYS A 84 15.17 2.41 -4.97
N GLN A 85 15.93 3.21 -5.73
CA GLN A 85 17.39 3.20 -5.69
C GLN A 85 17.94 3.57 -4.31
N LEU A 86 17.32 4.52 -3.61
CA LEU A 86 17.76 4.94 -2.27
C LEU A 86 17.52 3.85 -1.20
N GLU A 87 16.45 3.08 -1.29
CA GLU A 87 16.22 1.92 -0.43
C GLU A 87 17.22 0.78 -0.74
N GLU A 88 17.52 0.54 -2.01
CA GLU A 88 18.57 -0.40 -2.42
C GLU A 88 19.95 0.00 -1.85
N ARG A 89 20.29 1.30 -1.92
CA ARG A 89 21.50 1.83 -1.27
C ARG A 89 21.46 1.63 0.25
N LYS A 90 20.33 1.83 0.92
CA LYS A 90 20.21 1.63 2.37
C LYS A 90 20.47 0.18 2.76
N TYR A 91 19.96 -0.76 1.98
CA TYR A 91 20.23 -2.19 2.14
C TYR A 91 21.74 -2.46 1.97
N TYR A 92 22.30 -2.14 0.81
CA TYR A 92 23.70 -2.46 0.50
C TYR A 92 24.75 -1.66 1.28
N LYS A 93 24.42 -0.51 1.88
CA LYS A 93 25.30 0.21 2.81
C LYS A 93 25.70 -0.63 4.04
N GLN A 94 24.90 -1.64 4.38
CA GLN A 94 25.18 -2.56 5.50
C GLN A 94 25.88 -3.85 5.05
N PHE A 95 26.25 -3.95 3.76
CA PHE A 95 26.90 -5.13 3.21
C PHE A 95 28.23 -5.40 3.92
N LYS A 96 28.43 -6.66 4.29
CA LYS A 96 29.72 -7.21 4.70
C LYS A 96 29.87 -8.58 4.05
N PRO A 97 31.03 -8.91 3.45
CA PRO A 97 31.23 -10.20 2.77
C PRO A 97 30.99 -11.44 3.63
N ASP A 98 31.14 -11.31 4.95
CA ASP A 98 30.97 -12.37 5.94
C ASP A 98 29.53 -12.48 6.49
N ASN A 99 28.63 -11.57 6.11
CA ASN A 99 27.25 -11.60 6.58
C ASN A 99 26.44 -12.63 5.77
N PRO A 100 25.86 -13.66 6.43
CA PRO A 100 25.17 -14.77 5.75
C PRO A 100 23.93 -14.34 4.97
N PHE A 101 23.33 -13.19 5.30
CA PHE A 101 22.16 -12.65 4.60
C PHE A 101 22.51 -12.02 3.23
N TYR A 102 23.80 -11.89 2.90
CA TYR A 102 24.29 -11.46 1.59
C TYR A 102 24.97 -12.59 0.80
N SER A 103 24.67 -13.85 1.13
CA SER A 103 25.20 -15.00 0.40
C SER A 103 24.92 -14.86 -1.11
N GLY A 104 25.96 -15.07 -1.94
CA GLY A 104 25.87 -14.94 -3.39
C GLY A 104 26.00 -13.52 -3.95
N VAL A 105 26.19 -12.51 -3.11
CA VAL A 105 26.46 -11.12 -3.54
C VAL A 105 27.95 -10.83 -3.46
N SER A 106 28.57 -10.45 -4.58
CA SER A 106 29.99 -10.06 -4.61
C SER A 106 30.18 -8.61 -4.16
N GLN A 107 31.32 -8.33 -3.52
CA GLN A 107 31.69 -6.98 -3.12
C GLN A 107 31.74 -6.02 -4.31
N GLU A 108 32.30 -6.45 -5.44
CA GLU A 108 32.37 -5.66 -6.68
C GLU A 108 30.99 -5.23 -7.17
N LYS A 109 30.00 -6.14 -7.13
CA LYS A 109 28.61 -5.81 -7.50
C LYS A 109 28.03 -4.74 -6.58
N VAL A 110 28.27 -4.86 -5.27
CA VAL A 110 27.79 -3.89 -4.27
C VAL A 110 28.42 -2.52 -4.49
N GLU A 111 29.73 -2.46 -4.70
CA GLU A 111 30.45 -1.21 -4.95
C GLU A 111 29.93 -0.52 -6.23
N SER A 112 29.68 -1.29 -7.29
CA SER A 112 29.09 -0.78 -8.53
C SER A 112 27.68 -0.20 -8.33
N ILE A 113 26.81 -0.91 -7.59
CA ILE A 113 25.47 -0.42 -7.24
C ILE A 113 25.54 0.87 -6.40
N LEU A 114 26.37 0.89 -5.35
CA LEU A 114 26.47 2.06 -4.48
C LEU A 114 27.04 3.30 -5.20
N ALA A 115 27.89 3.10 -6.20
CA ALA A 115 28.46 4.15 -7.03
C ALA A 115 27.45 4.74 -8.04
N SER A 116 26.50 3.93 -8.55
CA SER A 116 25.49 4.40 -9.51
C SER A 116 24.34 5.19 -8.87
N ILE A 117 24.08 4.97 -7.58
CA ILE A 117 22.96 5.59 -6.87
C ILE A 117 23.32 7.02 -6.42
N PRO A 118 22.51 8.04 -6.76
CA PRO A 118 22.81 9.42 -6.38
C PRO A 118 22.71 9.64 -4.87
N ASN A 119 23.54 10.54 -4.31
CA ASN A 119 23.48 10.93 -2.90
C ASN A 119 22.39 11.97 -2.64
N LYS A 120 21.13 11.54 -2.75
CA LYS A 120 19.94 12.34 -2.48
C LYS A 120 19.17 11.78 -1.27
N LYS A 121 18.29 12.58 -0.68
CA LYS A 121 17.37 12.13 0.37
C LYS A 121 16.07 11.63 -0.27
N PRO A 122 15.49 10.52 0.23
CA PRO A 122 14.18 10.08 -0.23
C PRO A 122 13.11 11.07 0.23
N MET A 123 12.01 11.14 -0.51
CA MET A 123 10.85 11.92 -0.08
C MET A 123 10.22 11.27 1.14
N ALA A 124 9.98 12.03 2.20
CA ALA A 124 9.35 11.51 3.41
C ALA A 124 7.90 11.12 3.12
N VAL A 125 7.35 10.15 3.87
CA VAL A 125 5.95 9.73 3.71
C VAL A 125 4.99 10.91 3.84
N PHE A 126 5.17 11.76 4.85
CA PHE A 126 4.35 12.96 5.04
C PHE A 126 4.35 13.90 3.82
N ASP A 127 5.52 14.08 3.17
CA ASP A 127 5.63 14.95 2.00
C ASP A 127 4.83 14.40 0.81
N LYS A 128 4.69 13.07 0.69
CA LYS A 128 3.87 12.43 -0.34
C LYS A 128 2.39 12.69 -0.10
N PHE A 129 1.89 12.48 1.12
CA PHE A 129 0.50 12.81 1.47
C PHE A 129 0.20 14.29 1.26
N LYS A 130 1.12 15.18 1.65
CA LYS A 130 0.99 16.62 1.42
C LYS A 130 0.94 16.96 -0.07
N LYS A 131 1.71 16.27 -0.92
CA LYS A 131 1.77 16.51 -2.36
C LYS A 131 0.42 16.28 -3.05
N VAL A 132 -0.36 15.31 -2.59
CA VAL A 132 -1.68 14.95 -3.14
C VAL A 132 -2.84 15.48 -2.29
N ASN A 133 -2.56 16.45 -1.41
CA ASN A 133 -3.54 17.09 -0.51
C ASN A 133 -4.27 16.13 0.46
N GLU A 134 -3.64 15.02 0.86
CA GLU A 134 -4.22 14.00 1.75
C GLU A 134 -3.71 14.11 3.20
N VAL A 135 -3.47 15.34 3.68
CA VAL A 135 -2.91 15.56 5.03
C VAL A 135 -3.83 15.02 6.13
N ASP A 136 -5.14 15.06 5.94
CA ASP A 136 -6.10 14.54 6.92
C ASP A 136 -6.03 13.01 6.99
N ALA A 137 -5.93 12.31 5.86
CA ALA A 137 -5.71 10.87 5.84
C ALA A 137 -4.38 10.48 6.51
N TYR A 138 -3.35 11.31 6.40
CA TYR A 138 -2.09 11.11 7.13
C TYR A 138 -2.28 11.21 8.65
N ASN A 139 -2.94 12.27 9.11
CA ASN A 139 -3.14 12.54 10.54
C ASN A 139 -4.15 11.60 11.20
N THR A 140 -4.98 10.91 10.41
CA THR A 140 -6.05 10.03 10.89
C THR A 140 -5.75 8.55 10.58
N LEU A 141 -6.08 8.09 9.38
CA LEU A 141 -5.99 6.69 8.95
C LEU A 141 -4.55 6.17 9.05
N TYR A 142 -3.60 6.90 8.47
CA TYR A 142 -2.20 6.48 8.48
C TYR A 142 -1.63 6.43 9.90
N ALA A 143 -1.89 7.47 10.71
CA ALA A 143 -1.48 7.50 12.11
C ALA A 143 -2.08 6.34 12.92
N HIS A 144 -3.37 6.02 12.70
CA HIS A 144 -4.04 4.89 13.32
C HIS A 144 -3.35 3.56 12.96
N PHE A 145 -3.16 3.28 11.67
CA PHE A 145 -2.53 2.03 11.24
C PHE A 145 -1.06 1.93 11.68
N CYS A 146 -0.34 3.05 11.68
CA CYS A 146 1.06 3.11 12.12
C CYS A 146 1.21 2.76 13.62
N ARG A 147 0.31 3.25 14.47
CA ARG A 147 0.21 2.89 15.90
C ARG A 147 0.03 1.38 16.10
N PHE A 148 -0.73 0.78 15.19
CA PHE A 148 -0.97 -0.65 14.93
C PHE A 148 0.25 -1.50 14.57
N SER A 149 1.21 -0.90 13.85
CA SER A 149 2.15 -1.66 13.03
C SER A 149 3.49 -1.95 13.70
N HIS A 150 3.83 -1.21 14.76
CA HIS A 150 5.10 -1.34 15.44
C HIS A 150 4.91 -2.10 16.75
N GLY A 151 5.85 -2.99 17.09
CA GLY A 151 5.82 -3.82 18.31
C GLY A 151 5.95 -3.08 19.65
N GLY A 152 5.46 -1.84 19.72
CA GLY A 152 5.33 -1.10 20.97
C GLY A 152 4.25 -1.68 21.87
N LEU A 153 4.33 -1.37 23.17
CA LEU A 153 3.45 -1.94 24.20
C LEU A 153 1.96 -1.86 23.84
N GLN A 154 1.54 -0.76 23.21
CA GLN A 154 0.14 -0.58 22.88
C GLN A 154 -0.33 -1.49 21.73
N ALA A 155 0.48 -1.67 20.69
CA ALA A 155 0.17 -2.62 19.62
C ALA A 155 0.12 -4.04 20.19
N LEU A 156 1.15 -4.40 20.99
CA LEU A 156 1.22 -5.70 21.66
C LEU A 156 -0.01 -5.94 22.55
N ALA A 157 -0.35 -4.98 23.42
CA ALA A 157 -1.50 -5.11 24.31
C ALA A 157 -2.82 -5.21 23.54
N SER A 158 -3.00 -4.42 22.47
CA SER A 158 -4.22 -4.44 21.68
C SER A 158 -4.47 -5.77 20.95
N LYS A 159 -3.39 -6.50 20.60
CA LYS A 159 -3.46 -7.74 19.80
C LYS A 159 -3.23 -9.00 20.61
N HIS A 160 -2.53 -8.91 21.74
CA HIS A 160 -2.05 -10.08 22.46
C HIS A 160 -2.40 -10.10 23.95
N PHE A 161 -3.00 -9.03 24.52
CA PHE A 161 -3.46 -9.04 25.92
C PHE A 161 -4.98 -9.15 25.99
N ASP A 162 -5.45 -10.24 26.57
CA ASP A 162 -6.87 -10.48 26.85
C ASP A 162 -7.06 -10.69 28.35
N ASP A 163 -7.62 -9.66 28.99
CA ASP A 163 -7.61 -9.48 30.45
C ASP A 163 -6.20 -9.67 31.05
N ASN A 164 -6.03 -10.71 31.86
CA ASN A 164 -4.75 -11.04 32.52
C ASN A 164 -3.94 -12.11 31.75
N ASN A 165 -4.32 -12.45 30.52
CA ASN A 165 -3.69 -13.49 29.72
C ASN A 165 -2.97 -12.94 28.49
N VAL A 166 -1.90 -13.63 28.08
CA VAL A 166 -1.28 -13.45 26.78
C VAL A 166 -1.91 -14.43 25.78
N VAL A 167 -2.39 -13.89 24.66
CA VAL A 167 -3.02 -14.65 23.58
C VAL A 167 -2.27 -14.43 22.26
N ILE A 168 -2.31 -15.43 21.37
CA ILE A 168 -1.73 -15.28 20.03
C ILE A 168 -2.45 -14.19 19.25
N GLN A 169 -3.76 -14.09 19.42
CA GLN A 169 -4.54 -12.96 18.93
C GLN A 169 -5.75 -12.71 19.84
N LYS A 170 -6.04 -11.43 20.05
CA LYS A 170 -7.28 -10.95 20.64
C LYS A 170 -8.32 -10.77 19.56
N SER A 171 -9.56 -11.16 19.84
CA SER A 171 -10.67 -10.85 18.94
C SER A 171 -10.89 -9.32 18.92
N PRO A 172 -10.86 -8.67 17.75
CA PRO A 172 -11.13 -7.25 17.64
C PRO A 172 -12.59 -6.95 17.96
N SER A 173 -12.87 -5.69 18.29
CA SER A 173 -14.24 -5.20 18.39
C SER A 173 -14.95 -5.23 17.02
N LYS A 174 -16.28 -5.24 17.02
CA LYS A 174 -17.05 -5.18 15.76
C LYS A 174 -16.78 -3.89 15.00
N GLU A 175 -16.58 -2.80 15.72
CA GLU A 175 -16.29 -1.47 15.20
C GLU A 175 -14.91 -1.45 14.52
N SER A 176 -13.90 -2.06 15.14
CA SER A 176 -12.56 -2.18 14.55
C SER A 176 -12.58 -3.04 13.28
N MET A 177 -13.33 -4.14 13.28
CA MET A 177 -13.50 -5.00 12.10
C MET A 177 -14.15 -4.23 10.96
N LYS A 178 -15.28 -3.58 11.24
CA LYS A 178 -16.02 -2.77 10.28
C LYS A 178 -15.15 -1.66 9.70
N PHE A 179 -14.39 -0.96 10.54
CA PHE A 179 -13.48 0.10 10.11
C PHE A 179 -12.41 -0.40 9.13
N ILE A 180 -11.78 -1.56 9.39
CA ILE A 180 -10.80 -2.15 8.47
C ILE A 180 -11.45 -2.55 7.15
N GLU A 181 -12.61 -3.23 7.23
CA GLU A 181 -13.35 -3.68 6.06
C GLU A 181 -13.74 -2.50 5.16
N GLU A 182 -14.39 -1.48 5.70
CA GLU A 182 -14.81 -0.27 4.97
C GLU A 182 -13.61 0.51 4.42
N SER A 183 -12.54 0.67 5.21
CA SER A 183 -11.32 1.35 4.74
C SER A 183 -10.69 0.61 3.56
N SER A 184 -10.65 -0.72 3.62
CA SER A 184 -10.09 -1.54 2.54
C SER A 184 -10.93 -1.43 1.26
N PHE A 185 -12.25 -1.44 1.41
CA PHE A 185 -13.21 -1.34 0.31
C PHE A 185 -13.15 0.02 -0.38
N ASN A 186 -13.13 1.09 0.41
CA ASN A 186 -13.06 2.46 -0.08
C ASN A 186 -11.77 2.72 -0.87
N VAL A 187 -10.62 2.22 -0.40
CA VAL A 187 -9.35 2.37 -1.12
C VAL A 187 -9.37 1.58 -2.44
N VAL A 188 -9.98 0.39 -2.48
CA VAL A 188 -10.15 -0.36 -3.73
C VAL A 188 -11.02 0.43 -4.71
N ILE A 189 -12.19 0.92 -4.30
CA ILE A 189 -13.08 1.69 -5.18
C ILE A 189 -12.37 2.93 -5.72
N ALA A 190 -11.72 3.70 -4.84
CA ALA A 190 -10.98 4.90 -5.24
C ALA A 190 -9.86 4.56 -6.24
N THR A 191 -9.12 3.47 -5.97
CA THR A 191 -8.07 2.97 -6.87
C THR A 191 -8.62 2.58 -8.23
N LEU A 192 -9.71 1.81 -8.28
CA LEU A 192 -10.36 1.40 -9.54
C LEU A 192 -10.86 2.61 -10.32
N PHE A 193 -11.48 3.57 -9.64
CA PHE A 193 -12.02 4.78 -10.27
C PHE A 193 -10.90 5.60 -10.90
N GLU A 194 -9.89 5.98 -10.12
CA GLU A 194 -8.79 6.84 -10.55
C GLU A 194 -7.97 6.21 -11.68
N THR A 195 -7.71 4.89 -11.63
CA THR A 195 -6.99 4.21 -12.71
C THR A 195 -7.84 4.00 -13.94
N SER A 196 -9.16 3.80 -13.80
CA SER A 196 -10.07 3.73 -14.96
C SER A 196 -10.05 5.04 -15.76
N LEU A 197 -10.02 6.19 -15.05
CA LEU A 197 -9.88 7.50 -15.67
C LEU A 197 -8.52 7.65 -16.36
N TYR A 198 -7.43 7.29 -15.67
CA TYR A 198 -6.08 7.37 -16.20
C TYR A 198 -5.89 6.54 -17.48
N PHE A 199 -6.36 5.29 -17.49
CA PHE A 199 -6.25 4.39 -18.63
C PHE A 199 -7.35 4.57 -19.69
N LYS A 200 -8.26 5.53 -19.48
CA LYS A 200 -9.38 5.84 -20.40
C LYS A 200 -10.26 4.61 -20.66
N ALA A 201 -10.68 3.95 -19.58
CA ALA A 201 -11.70 2.93 -19.63
C ALA A 201 -13.01 3.47 -20.24
N SER A 202 -13.95 2.57 -20.57
CA SER A 202 -15.26 2.98 -21.08
C SER A 202 -16.02 3.81 -20.04
N GLU A 203 -16.80 4.78 -20.53
CA GLU A 203 -17.64 5.63 -19.67
C GLU A 203 -18.62 4.79 -18.83
N ASP A 204 -19.17 3.71 -19.40
CA ASP A 204 -20.03 2.76 -18.69
C ASP A 204 -19.33 2.13 -17.48
N LEU A 205 -18.07 1.69 -17.64
CA LEU A 205 -17.30 1.07 -16.56
C LEU A 205 -16.93 2.10 -15.48
N THR A 206 -16.52 3.30 -15.88
CA THR A 206 -16.25 4.39 -14.94
C THR A 206 -17.51 4.80 -14.16
N ASN A 207 -18.67 4.88 -14.82
CA ASN A 207 -19.96 5.18 -14.18
C ASN A 207 -20.40 4.05 -13.24
N GLN A 208 -20.16 2.79 -13.62
CA GLN A 208 -20.40 1.65 -12.76
C GLN A 208 -19.57 1.77 -11.48
N ILE A 209 -18.26 2.07 -11.59
CA ILE A 209 -17.39 2.27 -10.43
C ILE A 209 -17.82 3.48 -9.58
N ALA A 210 -18.20 4.60 -10.21
CA ALA A 210 -18.65 5.79 -9.51
C ALA A 210 -19.97 5.57 -8.75
N SER A 211 -20.81 4.65 -9.22
CA SER A 211 -22.04 4.25 -8.52
C SER A 211 -21.77 3.43 -7.25
N LEU A 212 -20.55 2.91 -7.10
CA LEU A 212 -20.08 2.22 -5.92
C LEU A 212 -19.81 3.29 -4.86
N LYS A 213 -20.73 3.44 -3.91
CA LYS A 213 -20.60 4.44 -2.86
C LYS A 213 -19.28 4.26 -2.10
N ILE A 214 -18.48 5.32 -2.08
CA ILE A 214 -17.41 5.51 -1.10
C ILE A 214 -18.09 6.07 0.15
N GLU A 215 -18.38 5.21 1.14
CA GLU A 215 -18.85 5.69 2.45
C GLU A 215 -17.62 6.05 3.27
N TYR A 216 -17.27 7.34 3.31
CA TYR A 216 -16.26 7.82 4.25
C TYR A 216 -16.84 7.71 5.67
N ALA A 217 -16.17 6.91 6.51
CA ALA A 217 -16.45 6.81 7.94
C ALA A 217 -15.85 7.98 8.72
#